data_AF-A0A971FQ81-F1
#
_entry.id   AF-A0A971FQ81-F1
#
_cell.length_a   1.000
_cell.length_b   1.000
_cell.length_c   1.000
_cell.angle_alpha   90.00
_cell.angle_beta   90.00
_cell.angle_gamma   90.00
#
_symmetry.space_group_name_H-M   'P 1'
#
loop_
_entity.id
_entity.type
_entity.pdbx_description
1 polymer ?
#
loop_
_entity_poly.entity_id
_entity_poly.type
_entity_poly.pdbx_seq_one_letter_code
_entity_poly.pdbx_strand_id
1 'polypeptide(L)'
;MNQYRFHLKKYDTSRRNNKLTCPKCGKRNCFVKYVDEEGIIIFPDYVGRCDHEDACGYHYTPKDYFHDNPDAKPDAKDNDGIIDKPHMSRNPEKVKTEPLAPSFISEELMRKSLSHYEINPLHRYLCKTIGSNATNLQFERYCVGTSNKWNGSTVFWQIDVNNNIRGGKVMAYNPQNGHRIKEPLAYVSWVHSLLKLPNYNLKQCLFGEHLLNSHPTTPIMLVESEKTCLIASHFMPDFLWLATGGKNGCFNEDALQVLMGRDVILMPDLGATEKWQVKSDILKPICHSLMVSDVLEKTATYEQRMAGLDIADFLLMQETKQMLLARMIELNPALQKLIDALELEIVEDDS
;
A
#
# COMPACT_ATOMS: atom_id res chain seq x y z
N MET A 1 -8.36 14.30 -22.17
CA MET A 1 -8.71 13.49 -20.99
C MET A 1 -9.29 12.18 -21.52
N ASN A 2 -8.56 11.06 -21.44
CA ASN A 2 -9.13 9.77 -21.81
C ASN A 2 -9.88 9.22 -20.59
N GLN A 3 -11.13 9.64 -20.41
CA GLN A 3 -12.04 8.95 -19.51
C GLN A 3 -12.37 7.60 -20.16
N TYR A 4 -12.02 6.50 -19.49
CA TYR A 4 -12.44 5.17 -19.91
C TYR A 4 -13.97 5.14 -19.93
N ARG A 5 -14.56 4.83 -21.10
CA ARG A 5 -16.01 4.78 -21.33
C ARG A 5 -16.75 3.99 -20.25
N PHE A 6 -16.25 2.80 -19.90
CA PHE A 6 -16.77 1.99 -18.81
C PHE A 6 -15.90 2.13 -17.57
N HIS A 7 -16.48 2.62 -16.46
CA HIS A 7 -15.76 2.82 -15.21
C HIS A 7 -16.64 2.49 -14.01
N LEU A 8 -16.04 2.25 -12.84
CA LEU A 8 -16.81 2.01 -11.62
C LEU A 8 -17.50 3.29 -11.17
N LYS A 9 -18.78 3.17 -10.77
CA LYS A 9 -19.61 4.29 -10.33
C LYS A 9 -18.89 5.09 -9.24
N LYS A 10 -18.67 6.38 -9.51
CA LYS A 10 -18.06 7.32 -8.56
C LYS A 10 -18.99 7.54 -7.37
N TYR A 11 -18.39 7.73 -6.19
CA TYR A 11 -19.13 7.90 -4.95
C TYR A 11 -19.78 9.29 -4.88
N ASP A 12 -21.10 9.33 -4.73
CA ASP A 12 -21.86 10.57 -4.48
C ASP A 12 -21.91 10.85 -2.97
N THR A 13 -21.19 11.88 -2.53
CA THR A 13 -21.12 12.28 -1.12
C THR A 13 -22.44 12.77 -0.53
N SER A 14 -23.47 13.00 -1.34
CA SER A 14 -24.79 13.46 -0.90
C SER A 14 -25.74 12.33 -0.46
N ARG A 15 -25.46 11.07 -0.80
CA ARG A 15 -26.30 9.90 -0.46
C ARG A 15 -25.58 8.95 0.49
N ARG A 16 -26.11 8.77 1.71
CA ARG A 16 -25.69 7.69 2.63
C ARG A 16 -26.12 6.35 2.02
N ASN A 17 -25.16 5.51 1.61
CA ASN A 17 -25.30 4.19 0.93
C ASN A 17 -25.40 4.20 -0.60
N ASN A 18 -24.28 4.40 -1.28
CA ASN A 18 -24.14 4.17 -2.73
C ASN A 18 -23.67 2.76 -3.12
N LYS A 19 -23.24 1.95 -2.14
CA LYS A 19 -22.74 0.60 -2.37
C LYS A 19 -23.85 -0.42 -2.16
N LEU A 20 -23.80 -1.49 -2.94
CA LEU A 20 -24.85 -2.48 -2.98
C LEU A 20 -24.42 -3.77 -2.29
N THR A 21 -25.35 -4.70 -2.21
CA THR A 21 -25.10 -6.05 -1.73
C THR A 21 -24.33 -6.82 -2.80
N CYS A 22 -23.20 -7.43 -2.42
CA CYS A 22 -22.43 -8.25 -3.36
C CYS A 22 -23.21 -9.52 -3.73
N PRO A 23 -23.36 -9.86 -5.02
CA PRO A 23 -24.10 -11.03 -5.46
C PRO A 23 -23.42 -12.35 -5.07
N LYS A 24 -22.09 -12.37 -4.86
CA LYS A 24 -21.34 -13.57 -4.47
C LYS A 24 -21.35 -13.84 -2.97
N CYS A 25 -21.09 -12.83 -2.13
CA CYS A 25 -20.97 -13.03 -0.67
C CYS A 25 -22.19 -12.57 0.13
N GLY A 26 -23.19 -11.92 -0.50
CA GLY A 26 -24.42 -11.47 0.18
C GLY A 26 -24.23 -10.34 1.19
N LYS A 27 -23.01 -9.83 1.39
CA LYS A 27 -22.73 -8.73 2.31
C LYS A 27 -23.22 -7.40 1.73
N ARG A 28 -23.92 -6.61 2.55
CA ARG A 28 -24.43 -5.27 2.18
C ARG A 28 -23.28 -4.26 2.08
N ASN A 29 -23.48 -3.19 1.31
CA ASN A 29 -22.59 -2.02 1.22
C ASN A 29 -21.13 -2.31 0.80
N CYS A 30 -20.87 -3.39 0.06
CA CYS A 30 -19.50 -3.77 -0.35
C CYS A 30 -19.33 -3.94 -1.86
N PHE A 31 -20.35 -3.60 -2.65
CA PHE A 31 -20.36 -3.80 -4.10
C PHE A 31 -20.52 -2.48 -4.86
N VAL A 32 -19.65 -2.27 -5.86
CA VAL A 32 -19.64 -1.10 -6.74
C VAL A 32 -19.85 -1.54 -8.18
N LYS A 33 -20.82 -0.92 -8.87
CA LYS A 33 -21.17 -1.24 -10.26
C LYS A 33 -20.30 -0.53 -11.29
N TYR A 34 -20.19 -1.12 -12.47
CA TYR A 34 -19.74 -0.39 -13.65
C TYR A 34 -20.85 0.50 -14.23
N VAL A 35 -20.46 1.64 -14.76
CA VAL A 35 -21.30 2.59 -15.48
C VAL A 35 -20.66 2.94 -16.82
N ASP A 36 -21.49 3.15 -17.83
CA ASP A 36 -21.10 3.71 -19.12
C ASP A 36 -21.24 5.25 -19.05
N GLU A 37 -20.14 5.98 -19.26
CA GLU A 37 -20.15 7.45 -19.28
C GLU A 37 -21.02 7.99 -20.43
N GLU A 38 -21.12 7.24 -21.55
CA GLU A 38 -21.96 7.62 -22.68
C GLU A 38 -23.45 7.34 -22.44
N GLY A 39 -23.80 6.61 -21.37
CA GLY A 39 -25.17 6.26 -21.02
C GLY A 39 -25.89 5.33 -22.01
N ILE A 40 -25.17 4.80 -23.00
CA ILE A 40 -25.70 3.93 -24.06
C ILE A 40 -26.04 2.55 -23.49
N ILE A 41 -25.19 2.03 -22.59
CA ILE A 41 -25.34 0.70 -22.01
C ILE A 41 -25.60 0.82 -20.51
N ILE A 42 -26.77 0.32 -20.09
CA ILE A 42 -27.11 0.18 -18.67
C ILE A 42 -26.73 -1.22 -18.22
N PHE A 43 -25.62 -1.35 -17.51
CA PHE A 43 -25.19 -2.64 -16.99
C PHE A 43 -26.14 -3.16 -15.91
N PRO A 44 -26.46 -4.47 -15.92
CA PRO A 44 -27.21 -5.11 -14.87
C PRO A 44 -26.56 -5.02 -13.50
N ASP A 45 -27.37 -5.29 -12.48
CA ASP A 45 -27.02 -4.98 -11.10
C ASP A 45 -25.85 -5.80 -10.51
N TYR A 46 -25.45 -6.86 -11.21
CA TYR A 46 -24.37 -7.77 -10.84
C TYR A 46 -23.05 -7.48 -11.56
N VAL A 47 -22.99 -6.54 -12.52
CA VAL A 47 -21.74 -6.18 -13.21
C VAL A 47 -20.98 -5.13 -12.39
N GLY A 48 -19.89 -5.54 -11.76
CA GLY A 48 -19.18 -4.71 -10.78
C GLY A 48 -18.10 -5.45 -10.00
N ARG A 49 -17.61 -4.81 -8.94
CA ARG A 49 -16.54 -5.32 -8.09
C ARG A 49 -16.95 -5.27 -6.61
N CYS A 50 -16.59 -6.31 -5.87
CA CYS A 50 -16.71 -6.36 -4.42
C CYS A 50 -15.42 -5.86 -3.74
N ASP A 51 -15.58 -5.07 -2.68
CA ASP A 51 -14.46 -4.52 -1.90
C ASP A 51 -13.70 -5.59 -1.09
N HIS A 52 -14.34 -6.74 -0.79
CA HIS A 52 -13.72 -7.84 -0.07
C HIS A 52 -12.92 -8.75 -1.02
N GLU A 53 -11.83 -8.24 -1.58
CA GLU A 53 -11.08 -8.94 -2.63
C GLU A 53 -10.49 -10.27 -2.16
N ASP A 54 -9.93 -10.34 -0.95
CA ASP A 54 -9.33 -11.57 -0.45
C ASP A 54 -10.37 -12.59 0.04
N ALA A 55 -11.47 -12.14 0.65
CA ALA A 55 -12.48 -13.05 1.20
C ALA A 55 -13.57 -13.45 0.19
N CYS A 56 -13.89 -12.58 -0.77
CA CYS A 56 -14.94 -12.80 -1.77
C CYS A 56 -14.37 -12.83 -3.19
N GLY A 57 -13.51 -11.87 -3.54
CA GLY A 57 -12.86 -11.80 -4.86
C GLY A 57 -13.80 -11.64 -6.03
N TYR A 58 -15.05 -11.19 -5.81
CA TYR A 58 -16.00 -11.00 -6.90
C TYR A 58 -15.66 -9.77 -7.73
N HIS A 59 -15.34 -9.99 -9.00
CA HIS A 59 -15.14 -8.94 -10.00
C HIS A 59 -15.67 -9.44 -11.33
N TYR A 60 -16.75 -8.83 -11.80
CA TYR A 60 -17.35 -9.13 -13.09
C TYR A 60 -17.31 -7.88 -13.95
N THR A 61 -16.41 -7.87 -14.93
CA THR A 61 -16.08 -6.67 -15.71
C THR A 61 -17.05 -6.48 -16.88
N PRO A 62 -17.13 -5.28 -17.47
CA PRO A 62 -17.85 -5.07 -18.73
C PRO A 62 -17.37 -6.00 -19.85
N LYS A 63 -16.07 -6.34 -19.87
CA LYS A 63 -15.52 -7.27 -20.85
C LYS A 63 -16.10 -8.68 -20.69
N ASP A 64 -16.21 -9.16 -19.45
CA ASP A 64 -16.80 -10.47 -19.14
C ASP A 64 -18.30 -10.45 -19.45
N TYR A 65 -18.99 -9.37 -19.10
CA TYR A 65 -20.41 -9.19 -19.42
C TYR A 65 -20.70 -9.28 -20.93
N PHE A 66 -19.90 -8.60 -21.77
CA PHE A 66 -20.06 -8.68 -23.22
C PHE A 66 -19.58 -10.01 -23.82
N HIS A 67 -18.72 -10.75 -23.12
CA HIS A 67 -18.37 -12.11 -23.52
C HIS A 67 -19.55 -13.04 -23.31
N ASP A 68 -20.20 -12.95 -22.15
CA ASP A 68 -21.31 -13.81 -21.75
C ASP A 68 -22.66 -13.38 -22.35
N ASN A 69 -22.78 -12.11 -22.77
CA ASN A 69 -23.97 -11.54 -23.40
C ASN A 69 -23.58 -10.88 -24.73
N PRO A 70 -23.33 -11.68 -25.78
CA PRO A 70 -22.91 -11.17 -27.09
C PRO A 70 -23.93 -10.21 -27.71
N ASP A 71 -25.22 -10.41 -27.45
CA ASP A 71 -26.34 -9.59 -27.93
C ASP A 71 -26.44 -8.22 -27.24
N ALA A 72 -25.73 -8.03 -26.12
CA ALA A 72 -25.65 -6.76 -25.41
C ALA A 72 -24.47 -5.89 -25.91
N LYS A 73 -23.68 -6.39 -26.88
CA LYS A 73 -22.66 -5.59 -27.55
C LYS A 73 -23.36 -4.57 -28.46
N PRO A 74 -22.93 -3.29 -28.46
CA PRO A 74 -23.44 -2.33 -29.42
C PRO A 74 -23.04 -2.81 -30.83
N ASP A 75 -24.03 -2.98 -31.71
CA ASP A 75 -23.84 -3.52 -33.05
C ASP A 75 -22.83 -2.68 -33.85
N ALA A 76 -21.73 -3.33 -34.22
CA ALA A 76 -20.70 -2.78 -35.07
C ALA A 76 -21.03 -3.05 -36.55
N LYS A 77 -22.13 -2.51 -37.07
CA LYS A 77 -22.40 -2.23 -38.49
C LYS A 77 -23.51 -1.17 -38.55
N ASP A 78 -23.25 0.05 -39.02
CA ASP A 78 -24.35 0.93 -39.40
C ASP A 78 -25.02 0.31 -40.64
N ASN A 79 -26.06 -0.50 -40.40
CA ASN A 79 -26.84 -1.32 -41.35
C ASN A 79 -26.12 -1.88 -42.59
N ASP A 80 -25.84 -3.18 -42.49
CA ASP A 80 -26.00 -4.24 -43.51
C ASP A 80 -25.35 -4.17 -44.90
N GLY A 81 -24.78 -5.32 -45.29
CA GLY A 81 -24.51 -5.64 -46.70
C GLY A 81 -23.25 -6.47 -46.92
N ILE A 82 -23.39 -7.80 -46.86
CA ILE A 82 -22.38 -8.79 -47.27
C ILE A 82 -22.11 -8.67 -48.77
N ILE A 83 -20.85 -8.43 -49.18
CA ILE A 83 -20.25 -9.06 -50.38
C ILE A 83 -18.79 -9.40 -50.07
N ASP A 84 -18.45 -10.67 -50.32
CA ASP A 84 -17.16 -11.32 -50.13
C ASP A 84 -15.94 -10.65 -50.79
N LYS A 85 -14.77 -10.91 -50.18
CA LYS A 85 -13.38 -11.03 -50.71
C LYS A 85 -12.36 -10.00 -50.17
N PRO A 86 -11.07 -10.36 -50.07
CA PRO A 86 -10.46 -11.56 -49.49
C PRO A 86 -9.54 -11.19 -48.31
N HIS A 87 -9.11 -12.20 -47.56
CA HIS A 87 -8.07 -12.13 -46.51
C HIS A 87 -6.89 -11.20 -46.90
N MET A 88 -6.83 -10.00 -46.32
CA MET A 88 -5.59 -9.25 -46.17
C MET A 88 -5.36 -8.96 -44.70
N SER A 89 -4.36 -9.64 -44.17
CA SER A 89 -3.81 -9.45 -42.83
C SER A 89 -3.44 -7.98 -42.63
N ARG A 90 -4.30 -7.22 -41.95
CA ARG A 90 -3.90 -5.95 -41.35
C ARG A 90 -3.54 -6.25 -39.90
N ASN A 91 -2.26 -6.49 -39.67
CA ASN A 91 -1.68 -6.25 -38.36
C ASN A 91 -2.01 -4.79 -38.00
N PRO A 92 -2.79 -4.51 -36.94
CA PRO A 92 -2.84 -3.16 -36.43
C PRO A 92 -1.45 -2.88 -35.86
N GLU A 93 -0.66 -2.08 -36.57
CA GLU A 93 0.52 -1.46 -36.00
C GLU A 93 0.06 -0.73 -34.73
N LYS A 94 0.42 -1.30 -33.58
CA LYS A 94 0.29 -0.63 -32.29
C LYS A 94 1.09 0.66 -32.40
N VAL A 95 0.39 1.77 -32.62
CA VAL A 95 0.95 3.11 -32.44
C VAL A 95 1.50 3.13 -31.02
N LYS A 96 2.83 3.06 -30.88
CA LYS A 96 3.52 3.18 -29.60
C LYS A 96 3.39 4.63 -29.17
N THR A 97 2.29 4.97 -28.50
CA THR A 97 2.22 6.23 -27.75
C THR A 97 3.33 6.17 -26.69
N GLU A 98 4.27 7.11 -26.73
CA GLU A 98 5.34 7.16 -25.74
C GLU A 98 4.75 7.24 -24.32
N PRO A 99 5.37 6.56 -23.33
CA PRO A 99 4.90 6.63 -21.96
C PRO A 99 4.91 8.08 -21.45
N LEU A 100 3.80 8.53 -20.86
CA LEU A 100 3.73 9.85 -20.23
C LEU A 100 4.81 9.98 -19.15
N ALA A 101 5.54 11.09 -19.16
CA ALA A 101 6.57 11.36 -18.16
C ALA A 101 5.96 11.41 -16.74
N PRO A 102 6.62 10.84 -15.72
CA PRO A 102 6.15 10.90 -14.34
C PRO A 102 6.06 12.34 -13.82
N SER A 103 5.06 12.61 -12.98
CA SER A 103 4.98 13.86 -12.22
C SER A 103 5.71 13.75 -10.88
N PHE A 104 6.19 14.88 -10.36
CA PHE A 104 6.89 14.96 -9.08
C PHE A 104 6.23 15.97 -8.13
N ILE A 105 6.36 15.71 -6.83
CA ILE A 105 6.03 16.66 -5.77
C ILE A 105 7.31 17.42 -5.39
N SER A 106 7.19 18.69 -5.01
CA SER A 106 8.34 19.47 -4.59
C SER A 106 8.93 18.96 -3.26
N GLU A 107 10.26 18.95 -3.18
CA GLU A 107 10.98 18.56 -1.96
C GLU A 107 10.65 19.44 -0.77
N GLU A 108 10.44 20.75 -1.00
CA GLU A 108 10.02 21.68 0.03
C GLU A 108 8.71 21.25 0.72
N LEU A 109 7.74 20.77 -0.06
CA LEU A 109 6.46 20.31 0.49
C LEU A 109 6.66 19.07 1.37
N MET A 110 7.45 18.10 0.89
CA MET A 110 7.79 16.92 1.68
C MET A 110 8.46 17.32 2.99
N ARG A 111 9.50 18.16 2.93
CA ARG A 111 10.25 18.63 4.11
C ARG A 111 9.36 19.33 5.12
N LYS A 112 8.40 20.16 4.68
CA LYS A 112 7.40 20.79 5.58
C LYS A 112 6.59 19.76 6.36
N SER A 113 6.30 18.61 5.77
CA SER A 113 5.58 17.52 6.46
C SER A 113 6.42 16.73 7.46
N LEU A 114 7.76 16.81 7.41
CA LEU A 114 8.67 16.10 8.32
C LEU A 114 8.76 16.81 9.68
N SER A 115 7.61 17.05 10.29
CA SER A 115 7.44 17.82 11.52
C SER A 115 6.13 17.46 12.20
N HIS A 116 5.83 18.12 13.32
CA HIS A 116 4.58 18.01 14.08
C HIS A 116 4.25 16.55 14.48
N TYR A 117 5.28 15.80 14.87
CA TYR A 117 5.13 14.38 15.20
C TYR A 117 4.29 14.14 16.47
N GLU A 118 4.17 15.14 17.33
CA GLU A 118 3.32 15.12 18.54
C GLU A 118 1.83 14.89 18.23
N ILE A 119 1.36 15.25 17.04
CA ILE A 119 -0.02 14.96 16.61
C ILE A 119 -0.13 13.68 15.78
N ASN A 120 0.98 13.09 15.33
CA ASN A 120 0.98 11.96 14.41
C ASN A 120 0.67 10.63 15.14
N PRO A 121 -0.49 9.98 14.90
CA PRO A 121 -0.89 8.82 15.67
C PRO A 121 0.08 7.63 15.56
N LEU A 122 0.68 7.40 14.39
CA LEU A 122 1.64 6.32 14.21
C LEU A 122 2.95 6.61 14.94
N HIS A 123 3.43 7.86 14.88
CA HIS A 123 4.62 8.28 15.62
C HIS A 123 4.42 8.07 17.12
N ARG A 124 3.31 8.56 17.68
CA ARG A 124 2.97 8.39 19.10
C ARG A 124 2.90 6.93 19.52
N TYR A 125 2.30 6.08 18.68
CA TYR A 125 2.27 4.64 18.93
C TYR A 125 3.69 4.06 18.96
N LEU A 126 4.52 4.35 17.95
CA LEU A 126 5.88 3.83 17.88
C LEU A 126 6.78 4.36 19.01
N CYS A 127 6.61 5.60 19.47
CA CYS A 127 7.32 6.10 20.65
C CYS A 127 7.03 5.27 21.90
N LYS A 128 5.78 4.78 22.06
CA LYS A 128 5.43 3.86 23.16
C LYS A 128 5.99 2.45 22.94
N THR A 129 6.15 2.04 21.68
CA THR A 129 6.57 0.69 21.32
C THR A 129 8.08 0.50 21.32
N ILE A 130 8.83 1.39 20.67
CA ILE A 130 10.28 1.27 20.44
C ILE A 130 11.07 2.47 21.00
N GLY A 131 10.39 3.40 21.67
CA GLY A 131 11.01 4.61 22.24
C GLY A 131 11.12 5.77 21.26
N SER A 132 11.18 6.98 21.80
CA SER A 132 11.17 8.23 21.00
C SER A 132 12.39 8.37 20.10
N ASN A 133 13.59 8.03 20.59
CA ASN A 133 14.83 8.17 19.83
C ASN A 133 14.84 7.25 18.61
N ALA A 134 14.53 5.96 18.80
CA ALA A 134 14.43 5.00 17.70
C ALA A 134 13.32 5.39 16.71
N THR A 135 12.17 5.84 17.20
CA THR A 135 11.06 6.30 16.34
C THR A 135 11.47 7.49 15.48
N ASN A 136 12.10 8.51 16.08
CA ASN A 136 12.58 9.69 15.36
C ASN A 136 13.60 9.30 14.30
N LEU A 137 14.55 8.41 14.63
CA LEU A 137 15.54 7.90 13.69
C LEU A 137 14.89 7.21 12.48
N GLN A 138 13.88 6.35 12.70
CA GLN A 138 13.18 5.69 11.60
C GLN A 138 12.36 6.67 10.76
N PHE A 139 11.67 7.63 11.40
CA PHE A 139 10.90 8.65 10.69
C PHE A 139 11.79 9.56 9.84
N GLU A 140 12.95 9.95 10.34
CA GLU A 140 13.92 10.73 9.59
C GLU A 140 14.51 9.92 8.43
N ARG A 141 15.01 8.70 8.71
CA ARG A 141 15.64 7.81 7.71
C ARG A 141 14.71 7.53 6.53
N TYR A 142 13.45 7.23 6.80
CA TYR A 142 12.46 6.92 5.77
C TYR A 142 11.64 8.13 5.31
N CYS A 143 11.99 9.34 5.77
CA CYS A 143 11.29 10.59 5.45
C CYS A 143 9.78 10.49 5.68
N VAL A 144 9.35 9.98 6.84
CA VAL A 144 7.92 9.85 7.18
C VAL A 144 7.40 11.20 7.67
N GLY A 145 6.32 11.65 7.04
CA GLY A 145 5.71 12.95 7.32
C GLY A 145 4.41 12.88 8.12
N THR A 146 3.91 14.06 8.46
CA THR A 146 2.64 14.30 9.14
C THR A 146 1.74 15.18 8.26
N SER A 147 0.47 14.82 8.20
CA SER A 147 -0.58 15.59 7.53
C SER A 147 -1.64 16.03 8.53
N ASN A 148 -2.10 17.27 8.40
CA ASN A 148 -3.21 17.79 9.21
C ASN A 148 -4.55 17.09 8.89
N LYS A 149 -4.61 16.25 7.85
CA LYS A 149 -5.78 15.41 7.59
C LYS A 149 -5.98 14.38 8.69
N TRP A 150 -7.25 14.10 8.99
CA TRP A 150 -7.66 13.06 9.94
C TRP A 150 -6.90 13.13 11.27
N ASN A 151 -6.71 14.34 11.77
CA ASN A 151 -6.13 14.60 13.08
C ASN A 151 -4.67 14.11 13.23
N GLY A 152 -3.83 14.39 12.22
CA GLY A 152 -2.40 14.08 12.25
C GLY A 152 -1.99 12.85 11.44
N SER A 153 -2.77 12.44 10.44
CA SER A 153 -2.46 11.24 9.63
C SER A 153 -1.01 11.21 9.11
N THR A 154 -0.46 10.00 9.06
CA THR A 154 0.91 9.75 8.62
C THR A 154 1.01 9.85 7.11
N VAL A 155 2.12 10.41 6.62
CA VAL A 155 2.44 10.47 5.19
C VAL A 155 3.66 9.60 4.91
N PHE A 156 3.46 8.53 4.13
CA PHE A 156 4.56 7.72 3.60
C PHE A 156 4.94 8.25 2.22
N TRP A 157 6.11 8.87 2.13
CA TRP A 157 6.60 9.44 0.88
C TRP A 157 7.23 8.36 0.00
N GLN A 158 6.90 8.39 -1.29
CA GLN A 158 7.52 7.57 -2.33
C GLN A 158 8.60 8.41 -3.01
N ILE A 159 9.84 8.16 -2.63
CA ILE A 159 11.04 8.84 -3.12
C ILE A 159 11.83 7.80 -3.90
N ASP A 160 12.06 8.04 -5.19
CA ASP A 160 12.78 7.07 -6.02
C ASP A 160 14.30 7.08 -5.73
N VAL A 161 15.03 6.17 -6.38
CA VAL A 161 16.50 6.07 -6.28
C VAL A 161 17.26 7.34 -6.69
N ASN A 162 16.63 8.25 -7.44
CA ASN A 162 17.20 9.54 -7.86
C ASN A 162 16.77 10.69 -6.93
N ASN A 163 16.22 10.40 -5.74
CA ASN A 163 15.72 11.37 -4.75
C ASN A 163 14.53 12.21 -5.21
N ASN A 164 13.71 11.63 -6.06
CA ASN A 164 12.81 12.37 -6.93
C ASN A 164 11.39 11.97 -6.49
N ILE A 165 10.64 12.90 -5.86
CA ILE A 165 9.45 12.55 -5.05
C ILE A 165 8.25 12.24 -5.95
N ARG A 166 7.90 10.96 -6.05
CA ARG A 166 6.83 10.42 -6.90
C ARG A 166 5.44 10.65 -6.35
N GLY A 167 5.30 10.64 -5.03
CA GLY A 167 4.01 10.72 -4.37
C GLY A 167 4.14 10.65 -2.85
N GLY A 168 3.02 10.81 -2.16
CA GLY A 168 2.93 10.57 -0.72
C GLY A 168 1.59 9.94 -0.41
N LYS A 169 1.59 8.86 0.36
CA LYS A 169 0.40 8.12 0.76
C LYS A 169 0.03 8.53 2.18
N VAL A 170 -1.12 9.19 2.31
CA VAL A 170 -1.65 9.69 3.58
C VAL A 170 -2.54 8.63 4.20
N MET A 171 -2.26 8.22 5.44
CA MET A 171 -2.93 7.11 6.11
C MET A 171 -3.22 7.43 7.58
N ALA A 172 -4.45 7.19 8.03
CA ALA A 172 -4.80 7.33 9.44
C ALA A 172 -4.53 6.03 10.23
N TYR A 173 -3.96 6.21 11.41
CA TYR A 173 -3.66 5.16 12.37
C TYR A 173 -4.33 5.43 13.71
N ASN A 174 -4.61 4.37 14.44
CA ASN A 174 -5.05 4.46 15.82
C ASN A 174 -3.82 4.57 16.74
N PRO A 175 -3.74 5.59 17.61
CA PRO A 175 -2.56 5.83 18.45
C PRO A 175 -2.43 4.86 19.62
N GLN A 176 -3.48 4.11 19.97
CA GLN A 176 -3.44 3.14 21.06
C GLN A 176 -2.88 1.78 20.61
N ASN A 177 -3.26 1.31 19.43
CA ASN A 177 -2.87 -0.03 18.96
C ASN A 177 -2.06 -0.05 17.65
N GLY A 178 -1.79 1.12 17.05
CA GLY A 178 -0.99 1.21 15.83
C GLY A 178 -1.65 0.61 14.59
N HIS A 179 -2.92 0.19 14.67
CA HIS A 179 -3.63 -0.34 13.51
C HIS A 179 -4.13 0.80 12.63
N ARG A 180 -4.08 0.56 11.32
CA ARG A 180 -4.68 1.43 10.32
C ARG A 180 -6.19 1.50 10.54
N ILE A 181 -6.75 2.71 10.51
CA ILE A 181 -8.20 2.90 10.62
C ILE A 181 -8.86 2.54 9.28
N LYS A 182 -9.64 1.45 9.28
CA LYS A 182 -10.37 0.93 8.11
C LYS A 182 -11.89 1.18 8.19
N GLU A 183 -12.41 1.47 9.37
CA GLU A 183 -13.85 1.64 9.66
C GLU A 183 -14.12 3.01 10.32
N PRO A 184 -15.25 3.67 10.05
CA PRO A 184 -16.34 3.27 9.13
C PRO A 184 -16.00 3.47 7.64
N LEU A 185 -14.90 4.15 7.34
CA LEU A 185 -14.35 4.32 6.00
C LEU A 185 -12.82 4.24 6.09
N ALA A 186 -12.18 3.67 5.08
CA ALA A 186 -10.72 3.65 5.01
C ALA A 186 -10.18 5.07 4.80
N TYR A 187 -9.52 5.62 5.82
CA TYR A 187 -8.91 6.95 5.77
C TYR A 187 -7.53 6.88 5.10
N VAL A 188 -7.56 6.72 3.78
CA VAL A 188 -6.35 6.73 2.93
C VAL A 188 -6.55 7.61 1.71
N SER A 189 -5.54 8.41 1.39
CA SER A 189 -5.52 9.26 0.20
C SER A 189 -4.09 9.47 -0.27
N TRP A 190 -3.92 10.16 -1.39
CA TRP A 190 -2.62 10.54 -1.91
C TRP A 190 -2.44 12.05 -1.83
N VAL A 191 -1.22 12.50 -1.53
CA VAL A 191 -0.88 13.92 -1.42
C VAL A 191 -1.29 14.70 -2.66
N HIS A 192 -0.94 14.22 -3.87
CA HIS A 192 -1.29 14.91 -5.12
C HIS A 192 -2.82 15.03 -5.31
N SER A 193 -3.60 14.05 -4.82
CA SER A 193 -5.06 14.10 -4.85
C SER A 193 -5.62 15.12 -3.84
N LEU A 194 -5.04 15.17 -2.64
CA LEU A 194 -5.42 16.14 -1.61
C LEU A 194 -5.09 17.59 -1.99
N LEU A 195 -3.99 17.79 -2.70
CA LEU A 195 -3.56 19.07 -3.26
C LEU A 195 -4.28 19.42 -4.57
N LYS A 196 -5.05 18.48 -5.14
CA LYS A 196 -5.75 18.63 -6.42
C LYS A 196 -4.81 19.02 -7.56
N LEU A 197 -3.62 18.41 -7.62
CA LEU A 197 -2.65 18.68 -8.68
C LEU A 197 -3.23 18.22 -10.04
N PRO A 198 -3.35 19.10 -11.04
CA PRO A 198 -3.96 18.74 -12.31
C PRO A 198 -3.04 17.82 -13.12
N ASN A 199 -3.63 16.83 -13.80
CA ASN A 199 -2.93 15.90 -14.70
C ASN A 199 -1.72 15.19 -14.06
N TYR A 200 -1.76 14.94 -12.75
CA TYR A 200 -0.65 14.30 -12.05
C TYR A 200 -0.50 12.84 -12.48
N ASN A 201 0.64 12.51 -13.09
CA ASN A 201 0.99 11.17 -13.52
C ASN A 201 1.81 10.46 -12.43
N LEU A 202 1.12 9.75 -11.54
CA LEU A 202 1.75 8.98 -10.47
C LEU A 202 2.44 7.72 -11.04
N LYS A 203 3.78 7.70 -10.99
CA LYS A 203 4.58 6.47 -11.13
C LYS A 203 5.09 6.05 -9.76
N GLN A 204 4.47 5.03 -9.17
CA GLN A 204 4.84 4.57 -7.84
C GLN A 204 6.24 3.93 -7.83
N CYS A 205 6.91 4.02 -6.69
CA CYS A 205 8.23 3.44 -6.41
C CYS A 205 8.21 2.82 -5.01
N LEU A 206 9.21 2.00 -4.66
CA LEU A 206 9.24 1.33 -3.36
C LEU A 206 9.36 2.37 -2.24
N PHE A 207 8.70 2.11 -1.12
CA PHE A 207 8.93 2.91 0.09
C PHE A 207 10.31 2.56 0.65
N GLY A 208 11.15 3.58 0.86
CA GLY A 208 12.57 3.42 1.24
C GLY A 208 13.53 3.30 0.06
N GLU A 209 13.07 3.36 -1.19
CA GLU A 209 13.91 3.20 -2.39
C GLU A 209 15.10 4.18 -2.45
N HIS A 210 14.91 5.41 -1.96
CA HIS A 210 15.95 6.43 -1.86
C HIS A 210 17.17 6.01 -1.02
N LEU A 211 17.04 4.98 -0.18
CA LEU A 211 18.12 4.45 0.66
C LEU A 211 19.03 3.47 -0.08
N LEU A 212 18.67 3.00 -1.29
CA LEU A 212 19.41 1.98 -2.01
C LEU A 212 20.85 2.39 -2.35
N ASN A 213 21.05 3.65 -2.74
CA ASN A 213 22.37 4.16 -3.14
C ASN A 213 23.35 4.26 -1.97
N SER A 214 22.85 4.53 -0.75
CA SER A 214 23.68 4.59 0.46
C SER A 214 23.95 3.21 1.06
N HIS A 215 23.27 2.16 0.57
CA HIS A 215 23.39 0.79 1.05
C HIS A 215 23.58 -0.16 -0.15
N PRO A 216 24.70 -0.08 -0.89
CA PRO A 216 24.85 -0.80 -2.16
C PRO A 216 24.90 -2.33 -2.00
N THR A 217 25.44 -2.82 -0.88
CA THR A 217 25.67 -4.26 -0.65
C THR A 217 24.77 -4.86 0.43
N THR A 218 24.04 -4.03 1.17
CA THR A 218 23.15 -4.52 2.24
C THR A 218 22.03 -5.37 1.64
N PRO A 219 21.79 -6.59 2.16
CA PRO A 219 20.66 -7.41 1.74
C PRO A 219 19.33 -6.71 2.01
N ILE A 220 18.37 -6.93 1.12
CA ILE A 220 17.08 -6.23 1.14
C ILE A 220 16.00 -7.14 1.68
N MET A 221 15.22 -6.64 2.64
CA MET A 221 13.98 -7.26 3.10
C MET A 221 12.79 -6.48 2.52
N LEU A 222 11.94 -7.15 1.74
CA LEU A 222 10.78 -6.53 1.10
C LEU A 222 9.48 -6.97 1.78
N VAL A 223 8.69 -6.02 2.27
CA VAL A 223 7.41 -6.26 2.98
C VAL A 223 6.22 -5.62 2.25
N GLU A 224 5.00 -5.96 2.68
CA GLU A 224 3.77 -5.36 2.15
C GLU A 224 3.63 -3.89 2.57
N SER A 225 3.72 -3.61 3.88
CA SER A 225 3.30 -2.33 4.45
C SER A 225 4.46 -1.45 4.91
N GLU A 226 4.27 -0.14 4.77
CA GLU A 226 5.25 0.88 5.17
C GLU A 226 5.45 0.89 6.69
N LYS A 227 4.39 0.66 7.48
CA LYS A 227 4.50 0.52 8.96
C LYS A 227 5.40 -0.66 9.34
N THR A 228 5.19 -1.80 8.69
CA THR A 228 5.95 -3.03 8.95
C THR A 228 7.43 -2.81 8.66
N CYS A 229 7.74 -2.11 7.56
CA CYS A 229 9.09 -1.70 7.19
C CYS A 229 9.76 -0.87 8.31
N LEU A 230 9.09 0.15 8.85
CA LEU A 230 9.64 0.99 9.94
C LEU A 230 9.92 0.22 11.24
N ILE A 231 9.05 -0.71 11.60
CA ILE A 231 9.22 -1.51 12.82
C ILE A 231 10.37 -2.51 12.63
N ALA A 232 10.36 -3.22 11.51
CA ALA A 232 11.35 -4.25 11.23
C ALA A 232 12.76 -3.66 11.01
N SER A 233 12.88 -2.45 10.43
CA SER A 233 14.15 -1.75 10.31
C SER A 233 14.78 -1.34 11.64
N HIS A 234 13.99 -1.27 12.72
CA HIS A 234 14.52 -1.06 14.06
C HIS A 234 15.05 -2.37 14.68
N PHE A 235 14.28 -3.45 14.62
CA PHE A 235 14.65 -4.73 15.25
C PHE A 235 15.67 -5.55 14.45
N MET A 236 15.75 -5.35 13.15
CA MET A 236 16.65 -6.08 12.25
C MET A 236 17.45 -5.10 11.39
N PRO A 237 18.36 -4.31 11.99
CA PRO A 237 19.07 -3.22 11.32
C PRO A 237 20.11 -3.69 10.28
N ASP A 238 20.50 -4.97 10.31
CA ASP A 238 21.44 -5.57 9.36
C ASP A 238 20.89 -5.67 7.92
N PHE A 239 19.58 -5.48 7.76
CA PHE A 239 18.89 -5.49 6.47
C PHE A 239 18.41 -4.09 6.08
N LEU A 240 18.41 -3.82 4.77
CA LEU A 240 17.68 -2.67 4.24
C LEU A 240 16.23 -3.05 4.01
N TRP A 241 15.31 -2.45 4.77
CA TRP A 241 13.89 -2.73 4.66
C TRP A 241 13.23 -1.79 3.64
N LEU A 242 12.46 -2.38 2.73
CA LEU A 242 11.64 -1.67 1.73
C LEU A 242 10.19 -2.16 1.82
N ALA A 243 9.24 -1.33 1.42
CA ALA A 243 7.83 -1.75 1.33
C ALA A 243 7.24 -1.52 -0.06
N THR A 244 6.38 -2.45 -0.47
CA THR A 244 5.65 -2.38 -1.75
C THR A 244 4.45 -1.43 -1.70
N GLY A 245 3.99 -1.05 -0.50
CA GLY A 245 2.84 -0.16 -0.31
C GLY A 245 1.49 -0.86 -0.39
N GLY A 246 1.47 -2.17 -0.11
CA GLY A 246 0.32 -3.08 -0.06
C GLY A 246 0.53 -4.32 -0.94
N LYS A 247 -0.26 -5.37 -0.69
CA LYS A 247 -0.22 -6.67 -1.38
C LYS A 247 0.01 -6.65 -2.89
N ASN A 248 -0.57 -5.67 -3.59
CA ASN A 248 -0.46 -5.47 -5.04
C ASN A 248 0.14 -4.10 -5.41
N GLY A 249 0.88 -3.44 -4.51
CA GLY A 249 1.40 -2.09 -4.71
C GLY A 249 2.46 -2.02 -5.81
N CYS A 250 3.69 -1.69 -5.45
CA CYS A 250 4.81 -1.57 -6.38
C CYS A 250 5.38 -2.91 -6.87
N PHE A 251 4.61 -4.00 -6.76
CA PHE A 251 5.05 -5.32 -7.19
C PHE A 251 4.82 -5.51 -8.70
N ASN A 252 5.53 -4.72 -9.50
CA ASN A 252 5.52 -4.79 -10.97
C ASN A 252 6.96 -4.66 -11.51
N GLU A 253 7.18 -5.14 -12.73
CA GLU A 253 8.52 -5.21 -13.34
C GLU A 253 9.23 -3.86 -13.35
N ASP A 254 8.57 -2.79 -13.81
CA ASP A 254 9.15 -1.45 -13.90
C ASP A 254 9.63 -0.90 -12.55
N ALA A 255 8.85 -1.07 -11.48
CA ALA A 255 9.20 -0.59 -10.16
C ALA A 255 10.30 -1.44 -9.50
N LEU A 256 10.38 -2.73 -9.84
CA LEU A 256 11.31 -3.67 -9.23
C LEU A 256 12.68 -3.72 -9.92
N GLN A 257 12.83 -3.15 -11.12
CA GLN A 257 14.13 -3.01 -11.80
C GLN A 257 15.19 -2.32 -10.94
N VAL A 258 14.80 -1.48 -9.99
CA VAL A 258 15.71 -0.82 -9.06
C VAL A 258 16.48 -1.79 -8.15
N LEU A 259 16.00 -3.03 -8.02
CA LEU A 259 16.62 -4.10 -7.24
C LEU A 259 17.60 -4.96 -8.05
N MET A 260 17.96 -4.52 -9.27
CA MET A 260 18.86 -5.26 -10.16
C MET A 260 20.18 -5.61 -9.47
N GLY A 261 20.54 -6.89 -9.51
CA GLY A 261 21.79 -7.41 -8.94
C GLY A 261 21.85 -7.41 -7.40
N ARG A 262 20.73 -7.18 -6.70
CA ARG A 262 20.67 -7.18 -5.24
C ARG A 262 20.30 -8.56 -4.68
N ASP A 263 20.69 -8.81 -3.44
CA ASP A 263 20.18 -9.92 -2.64
C ASP A 263 18.87 -9.51 -1.96
N VAL A 264 17.78 -10.20 -2.28
CA VAL A 264 16.43 -9.83 -1.85
C VAL A 264 15.74 -10.99 -1.15
N ILE A 265 15.17 -10.72 0.01
CA ILE A 265 14.30 -11.63 0.76
C ILE A 265 12.91 -11.00 0.82
N LEU A 266 11.93 -11.69 0.26
CA LEU A 266 10.53 -11.34 0.35
C LEU A 266 9.96 -11.84 1.67
N MET A 267 9.33 -10.96 2.44
CA MET A 267 8.69 -11.27 3.72
C MET A 267 7.18 -11.01 3.61
N PRO A 268 6.41 -11.99 3.11
CA PRO A 268 4.97 -11.86 2.95
C PRO A 268 4.23 -11.89 4.29
N ASP A 269 3.07 -11.24 4.34
CA ASP A 269 2.13 -11.38 5.46
C ASP A 269 1.56 -12.82 5.50
N LEU A 270 1.05 -13.25 6.67
CA LEU A 270 0.38 -14.54 6.77
C LEU A 270 -0.79 -14.67 5.80
N GLY A 271 -0.82 -15.77 5.03
CA GLY A 271 -1.80 -16.01 3.97
C GLY A 271 -1.48 -15.32 2.63
N ALA A 272 -0.33 -14.66 2.50
CA ALA A 272 0.14 -14.08 1.24
C ALA A 272 1.32 -14.83 0.59
N THR A 273 1.91 -15.82 1.29
CA THR A 273 3.13 -16.52 0.88
C THR A 273 3.04 -17.14 -0.52
N GLU A 274 2.00 -17.92 -0.81
CA GLU A 274 1.81 -18.51 -2.15
C GLU A 274 1.69 -17.45 -3.25
N LYS A 275 0.95 -16.37 -2.98
CA LYS A 275 0.79 -15.26 -3.93
C LYS A 275 2.13 -14.57 -4.20
N TRP A 276 2.93 -14.38 -3.15
CA TRP A 276 4.26 -13.78 -3.25
C TRP A 276 5.28 -14.71 -3.90
N GLN A 277 5.15 -16.02 -3.72
CA GLN A 277 5.95 -17.02 -4.43
C GLN A 277 5.74 -16.93 -5.94
N VAL A 278 4.50 -16.82 -6.41
CA VAL A 278 4.20 -16.61 -7.84
C VAL A 278 4.74 -15.28 -8.33
N LYS A 279 4.55 -14.21 -7.56
CA LYS A 279 5.05 -12.88 -7.94
C LYS A 279 6.58 -12.78 -7.97
N SER A 280 7.27 -13.58 -7.17
CA SER A 280 8.73 -13.65 -7.12
C SER A 280 9.35 -14.00 -8.47
N ASP A 281 8.60 -14.64 -9.38
CA ASP A 281 9.07 -14.97 -10.72
C ASP A 281 9.49 -13.73 -11.53
N ILE A 282 8.88 -12.57 -11.29
CA ILE A 282 9.26 -11.29 -11.92
C ILE A 282 10.65 -10.83 -11.44
N LEU A 283 11.02 -11.13 -10.21
CA LEU A 283 12.27 -10.71 -9.57
C LEU A 283 13.44 -11.66 -9.85
N LYS A 284 13.17 -12.94 -10.13
CA LYS A 284 14.21 -13.94 -10.42
C LYS A 284 15.24 -13.50 -11.47
N PRO A 285 14.86 -12.89 -12.62
CA PRO A 285 15.85 -12.41 -13.59
C PRO A 285 16.48 -11.06 -13.23
N ILE A 286 15.96 -10.35 -12.22
CA ILE A 286 16.41 -9.00 -11.83
C ILE A 286 17.46 -9.10 -10.71
N CYS A 287 17.17 -9.89 -9.67
CA CYS A 287 17.98 -9.98 -8.46
C CYS A 287 19.19 -10.91 -8.64
N HIS A 288 20.26 -10.68 -7.87
CA HIS A 288 21.37 -11.63 -7.75
C HIS A 288 20.94 -12.89 -6.98
N SER A 289 20.25 -12.69 -5.86
CA SER A 289 19.63 -13.75 -5.06
C SER A 289 18.22 -13.35 -4.67
N LEU A 290 17.30 -14.31 -4.65
CA LEU A 290 15.90 -14.10 -4.27
C LEU A 290 15.40 -15.25 -3.41
N MET A 291 14.90 -14.92 -2.22
CA MET A 291 14.23 -15.86 -1.32
C MET A 291 12.83 -15.36 -0.98
N VAL A 292 11.85 -16.26 -0.89
CA VAL A 292 10.55 -15.96 -0.27
C VAL A 292 10.54 -16.64 1.09
N SER A 293 10.46 -15.83 2.15
CA SER A 293 10.42 -16.33 3.52
C SER A 293 9.08 -17.00 3.80
N ASP A 294 9.13 -18.24 4.29
CA ASP A 294 7.98 -18.98 4.80
C ASP A 294 8.02 -19.13 6.33
N VAL A 295 8.93 -18.40 7.00
CA VAL A 295 9.15 -18.48 8.45
C VAL A 295 7.84 -18.20 9.18
N LEU A 296 7.14 -17.12 8.84
CA LEU A 296 5.87 -16.77 9.49
C LEU A 296 4.83 -17.89 9.34
N GLU A 297 4.67 -18.44 8.13
CA GLU A 297 3.71 -19.53 7.88
C GLU A 297 4.03 -20.79 8.68
N LYS A 298 5.31 -21.10 8.86
CA LYS A 298 5.76 -22.27 9.62
C LYS A 298 5.62 -22.09 11.13
N THR A 299 5.85 -20.88 11.64
CA THR A 299 5.84 -20.62 13.09
C THR A 299 4.49 -20.19 13.64
N ALA A 300 3.59 -19.68 12.81
CA ALA A 300 2.31 -19.14 13.26
C ALA A 300 1.38 -20.19 13.88
N THR A 301 0.62 -19.79 14.90
CA THR A 301 -0.53 -20.56 15.39
C THR A 301 -1.72 -20.44 14.42
N TYR A 302 -2.77 -21.24 14.63
CA TYR A 302 -3.98 -21.14 13.83
C TYR A 302 -4.65 -19.76 13.97
N GLU A 303 -4.71 -19.23 15.19
CA GLU A 303 -5.30 -17.91 15.48
C GLU A 303 -4.52 -16.79 14.80
N GLN A 304 -3.19 -16.86 14.84
CA GLN A 304 -2.31 -15.88 14.18
C GLN A 304 -2.48 -15.89 12.66
N ARG A 305 -2.58 -17.08 12.04
CA ARG A 305 -2.90 -17.21 10.61
C ARG A 305 -4.25 -16.60 10.28
N MET A 306 -5.27 -16.86 11.11
CA MET A 306 -6.60 -16.30 10.89
C MET A 306 -6.65 -14.77 11.04
N ALA A 307 -5.80 -14.21 11.91
CA ALA A 307 -5.66 -12.77 12.06
C ALA A 307 -4.86 -12.11 10.91
N GLY A 308 -4.11 -12.90 10.13
CA GLY A 308 -3.31 -12.39 9.00
C GLY A 308 -2.16 -11.49 9.47
N LEU A 309 -1.44 -11.91 10.52
CA LEU A 309 -0.35 -11.12 11.11
C LEU A 309 0.82 -10.94 10.14
N ASP A 310 1.54 -9.82 10.31
CA ASP A 310 2.79 -9.51 9.60
C ASP A 310 4.03 -9.69 10.50
N ILE A 311 5.24 -9.58 9.94
CA ILE A 311 6.49 -9.74 10.71
C ILE A 311 6.60 -8.73 11.87
N ALA A 312 6.05 -7.53 11.72
CA ALA A 312 6.09 -6.53 12.78
C ALA A 312 5.21 -6.94 13.96
N ASP A 313 4.06 -7.57 13.72
CA ASP A 313 3.24 -8.14 14.78
C ASP A 313 4.02 -9.22 15.55
N PHE A 314 4.79 -10.09 14.87
CA PHE A 314 5.65 -11.08 15.51
C PHE A 314 6.79 -10.46 16.33
N LEU A 315 7.47 -9.44 15.79
CA LEU A 315 8.53 -8.71 16.49
C LEU A 315 8.01 -8.01 17.76
N LEU A 316 6.72 -7.67 17.79
CA LEU A 316 6.05 -7.00 18.92
C LEU A 316 5.23 -7.96 19.81
N MET A 317 5.31 -9.28 19.61
CA MET A 317 4.57 -10.25 20.43
C MET A 317 5.04 -10.28 21.88
N GLN A 318 6.33 -10.07 22.12
CA GLN A 318 6.84 -9.85 23.47
C GLN A 318 6.82 -8.35 23.76
N GLU A 319 6.29 -7.97 24.93
CA GLU A 319 6.32 -6.58 25.36
C GLU A 319 7.77 -6.10 25.40
N THR A 320 8.05 -5.02 24.67
CA THR A 320 9.35 -4.35 24.75
C THR A 320 9.53 -3.69 26.12
N LYS A 321 10.78 -3.45 26.53
CA LYS A 321 11.07 -2.70 27.77
C LYS A 321 10.41 -1.32 27.75
N GLN A 322 10.30 -0.71 26.57
CA GLN A 322 9.64 0.56 26.33
C GLN A 322 8.12 0.46 26.55
N MET A 323 7.47 -0.59 26.05
CA MET A 323 6.03 -0.83 26.29
C MET A 323 5.73 -1.06 27.77
N LEU A 324 6.58 -1.85 28.46
CA LEU A 324 6.49 -2.08 29.90
C LEU A 324 6.62 -0.77 30.68
N LEU A 325 7.62 0.05 30.35
CA LEU A 325 7.84 1.34 31.00
C LEU A 325 6.66 2.29 30.77
N ALA A 326 6.16 2.38 29.54
CA ALA A 326 5.00 3.20 29.22
C ALA A 326 3.77 2.80 30.05
N ARG A 327 3.51 1.51 30.21
CA ARG A 327 2.43 1.00 31.08
C ARG A 327 2.65 1.35 32.55
N MET A 328 3.89 1.22 33.04
CA MET A 328 4.23 1.59 34.42
C MET A 328 4.00 3.09 34.67
N ILE A 329 4.37 3.96 33.72
CA ILE A 329 4.13 5.40 33.79
C ILE A 329 2.64 5.73 33.76
N GLU A 330 1.85 5.03 32.92
CA GLU A 330 0.39 5.19 32.90
C GLU A 330 -0.25 4.82 34.25
N LEU A 331 0.26 3.79 34.94
CA LEU A 331 -0.19 3.40 36.28
C LEU A 331 0.31 4.35 37.38
N ASN A 332 1.52 4.88 37.25
CA ASN A 332 2.10 5.82 38.21
C ASN A 332 2.89 6.94 37.50
N PRO A 333 2.26 8.09 37.24
CA PRO A 333 2.90 9.22 36.56
C PRO A 333 4.11 9.81 37.30
N ALA A 334 4.30 9.51 38.60
CA ALA A 334 5.49 9.93 39.33
C ALA A 334 6.77 9.26 38.81
N LEU A 335 6.67 8.10 38.15
CA LEU A 335 7.81 7.43 37.53
C LEU A 335 8.46 8.29 36.44
N GLN A 336 7.68 8.98 35.61
CA GLN A 336 8.25 9.90 34.62
C GLN A 336 9.06 11.01 35.28
N LYS A 337 8.56 11.59 36.38
CA LYS A 337 9.29 12.63 37.12
C LYS A 337 10.61 12.12 37.68
N LEU A 338 10.65 10.86 38.12
CA LEU A 338 11.87 10.23 38.62
C LEU A 338 12.88 10.00 37.49
N ILE A 339 12.41 9.52 36.35
CA ILE A 339 13.23 9.31 35.14
C ILE A 339 13.84 10.64 34.70
N ASP A 340 13.02 11.70 34.61
CA ASP A 340 13.47 13.02 34.19
C ASP A 340 14.46 13.64 35.20
N ALA A 341 14.20 13.49 36.51
CA ALA A 341 15.02 14.09 37.55
C ALA A 341 16.38 13.40 37.74
N LEU A 342 16.46 12.11 37.42
CA LEU A 342 17.67 11.29 37.56
C LEU A 342 18.33 10.94 36.23
N GLU A 343 17.80 11.44 35.11
CA GLU A 343 18.27 11.16 33.75
C GLU A 343 18.39 9.65 33.48
N LEU A 344 17.37 8.88 33.86
CA LEU A 344 17.39 7.42 33.73
C LEU A 344 17.12 6.99 32.29
N GLU A 345 17.86 5.99 31.82
CA GLU A 345 17.69 5.38 30.50
C GLU A 345 17.33 3.90 30.62
N ILE A 346 16.56 3.39 29.64
CA ILE A 346 16.31 1.95 29.53
C ILE A 346 17.60 1.30 29.03
N VAL A 347 18.09 0.31 29.78
CA VAL A 347 19.21 -0.54 29.37
C VAL A 347 18.66 -1.68 28.52
N GLU A 348 19.08 -1.76 27.26
CA GLU A 348 18.87 -2.94 26.39
C GLU A 348 19.73 -4.09 26.92
N ASP A 349 19.24 -5.34 26.88
CA ASP A 349 20.11 -6.46 27.28
C ASP A 349 21.04 -6.76 26.10
N ASP A 350 22.36 -6.59 26.28
CA ASP A 350 23.36 -7.05 25.31
C ASP A 350 23.16 -8.56 25.11
N SER A 351 22.56 -8.94 23.98
CA SER A 351 22.32 -10.33 23.58
C SER A 351 23.29 -10.76 22.49
#